data_AF-A0A838GNL1-F1
#
_entry.id   AF-A0A838GNL1-F1
#
_cell.length_a   1.000
_cell.length_b   1.000
_cell.length_c   1.000
_cell.angle_alpha   90.00
_cell.angle_beta   90.00
_cell.angle_gamma   90.00
#
_symmetry.space_group_name_H-M   'P 1'
#
loop_
_entity.id
_entity.type
_entity.pdbx_description
1 polymer ?
#
loop_
_entity_poly.entity_id
_entity_poly.type
_entity_poly.pdbx_seq_one_letter_code
_entity_poly.pdbx_strand_id
1 'polypeptide(L)'
;SWESADPDLLAFTSRLTEFRANHPVFRRRRFFDGLGSGEEISDIAWFSPAGEHMGHDDWSGHARSITVFVNGEAITEPDMRGEPVLDDSFLLLFNADHDDVKFRLPPAAYGEAWTYEIDTNEVDVTDREPLAAEAEVMMRAHAMLVLRRAG
;
A
#
# COMPACT_ATOMS: atom_id res chain seq x y z
N SER A 1 -15.26 -30.26 -10.08
CA SER A 1 -14.22 -31.15 -9.53
C SER A 1 -13.15 -30.24 -8.93
N TRP A 2 -12.67 -30.52 -7.72
CA TRP A 2 -11.53 -29.78 -7.13
C TRP A 2 -10.20 -30.12 -7.82
N GLU A 3 -10.22 -31.06 -8.78
CA GLU A 3 -9.05 -31.45 -9.59
C GLU A 3 -8.48 -30.34 -10.48
N SER A 4 -9.23 -29.25 -10.72
CA SER A 4 -8.76 -28.08 -11.48
C SER A 4 -8.43 -26.89 -10.58
N ALA A 5 -8.31 -27.09 -9.27
CA ALA A 5 -7.91 -26.01 -8.37
C ALA A 5 -6.45 -25.64 -8.63
N ASP A 6 -6.20 -24.35 -8.85
CA ASP A 6 -4.86 -23.80 -8.97
C ASP A 6 -4.27 -23.65 -7.55
N PRO A 7 -3.29 -24.48 -7.17
CA PRO A 7 -2.72 -24.45 -5.83
C PRO A 7 -1.96 -23.15 -5.53
N ASP A 8 -1.40 -22.50 -6.56
CA ASP A 8 -0.62 -21.28 -6.41
C ASP A 8 -1.56 -20.09 -6.16
N LEU A 9 -2.66 -20.01 -6.91
CA LEU A 9 -3.71 -19.02 -6.66
C LEU A 9 -4.34 -19.19 -5.27
N LEU A 10 -4.54 -20.43 -4.83
CA LEU A 10 -5.06 -20.71 -3.49
C LEU A 10 -4.06 -20.24 -2.43
N ALA A 11 -2.78 -20.59 -2.55
CA ALA A 11 -1.74 -20.20 -1.62
C ALA A 11 -1.59 -18.67 -1.54
N PHE A 12 -1.57 -17.99 -2.69
CA PHE A 12 -1.53 -16.54 -2.77
C PHE A 12 -2.74 -15.90 -2.08
N THR A 13 -3.95 -16.39 -2.37
CA THR A 13 -5.20 -15.87 -1.78
C THR A 13 -5.27 -16.11 -0.28
N SER A 14 -4.79 -17.26 0.20
CA SER A 14 -4.67 -17.56 1.63
C SER A 14 -3.72 -16.58 2.32
N ARG A 15 -2.53 -16.34 1.76
CA ARG A 15 -1.56 -15.36 2.27
C ARG A 15 -2.14 -13.95 2.30
N LEU A 16 -2.84 -13.53 1.25
CA LEU A 16 -3.48 -12.20 1.19
C LEU A 16 -4.56 -12.04 2.27
N THR A 17 -5.34 -13.09 2.51
CA THR A 17 -6.39 -13.09 3.55
C THR A 17 -5.77 -13.00 4.94
N GLU A 18 -4.69 -13.74 5.19
CA GLU A 18 -3.94 -13.70 6.43
C GLU A 18 -3.29 -12.33 6.66
N PHE A 19 -2.64 -11.76 5.64
CA PHE A 19 -2.07 -10.41 5.68
C PHE A 19 -3.12 -9.38 6.07
N ARG A 20 -4.28 -9.37 5.40
CA ARG A 20 -5.40 -8.48 5.75
C ARG A 20 -5.88 -8.72 7.19
N ALA A 21 -5.89 -9.96 7.67
CA ALA A 21 -6.31 -10.32 9.01
C ALA A 21 -5.29 -9.95 10.11
N ASN A 22 -4.02 -9.79 9.76
CA ASN A 22 -2.96 -9.43 10.68
C ASN A 22 -2.76 -7.92 10.80
N HIS A 23 -3.22 -7.14 9.81
CA HIS A 23 -3.03 -5.69 9.76
C HIS A 23 -4.35 -4.91 9.94
N PRO A 24 -4.64 -4.39 11.16
CA PRO A 24 -5.79 -3.53 11.43
C PRO A 24 -5.98 -2.35 10.47
N VAL A 25 -4.90 -1.81 9.90
CA VAL A 25 -4.96 -0.65 8.99
C VAL A 25 -5.79 -0.94 7.73
N PHE A 26 -5.88 -2.20 7.30
CA PHE A 26 -6.73 -2.64 6.19
C PHE A 26 -8.16 -3.01 6.61
N ARG A 27 -8.47 -3.00 7.91
CA ARG A 27 -9.75 -3.44 8.49
C ARG A 27 -10.41 -2.38 9.37
N ARG A 28 -10.13 -1.11 9.09
CA ARG A 28 -10.75 0.03 9.77
C ARG A 28 -12.28 -0.04 9.71
N ARG A 29 -12.93 0.47 10.75
CA ARG A 29 -14.40 0.48 10.88
C ARG A 29 -15.01 1.79 10.35
N ARG A 30 -14.19 2.83 10.23
CA ARG A 30 -14.50 4.14 9.67
C ARG A 30 -13.68 4.36 8.41
N PHE A 31 -14.16 5.28 7.58
CA PHE A 31 -13.41 5.75 6.42
C PHE A 31 -12.15 6.50 6.85
N PHE A 32 -11.16 6.49 5.97
CA PHE A 32 -10.04 7.43 6.06
C PHE A 32 -10.57 8.84 5.89
N ASP A 33 -10.07 9.78 6.68
CA ASP A 33 -10.47 11.19 6.57
C ASP A 33 -9.50 11.99 5.70
N GLY A 34 -8.23 11.57 5.60
CA GLY A 34 -7.19 12.33 4.90
C GLY A 34 -6.92 13.70 5.51
N LEU A 35 -7.41 13.95 6.73
CA LEU A 35 -7.27 15.20 7.45
C LEU A 35 -6.18 15.00 8.51
N GLY A 36 -4.96 15.44 8.20
CA GLY A 36 -3.88 15.48 9.19
C GLY A 36 -4.25 16.37 10.38
N SER A 37 -3.76 16.04 11.58
CA SER A 37 -3.93 16.85 12.79
C SER A 37 -3.11 18.16 12.78
N GLY A 38 -2.36 18.43 11.71
CA GLY A 38 -1.43 19.56 11.60
C GLY A 38 -0.08 19.12 11.04
N GLU A 39 0.93 19.00 11.90
CA GLU A 39 2.31 18.59 11.54
C GLU A 39 2.48 17.07 11.34
N GLU A 40 1.48 16.26 11.73
CA GLU A 40 1.50 14.80 11.58
C GLU A 40 0.96 14.35 10.22
N ILE A 41 1.51 13.26 9.71
CA ILE A 41 1.05 12.61 8.48
C ILE A 41 -0.35 12.04 8.72
N SER A 42 -1.27 12.38 7.81
CA SER A 42 -2.66 11.90 7.83
C SER A 42 -2.77 10.38 7.77
N ASP A 43 -3.97 9.87 8.04
CA ASP A 43 -4.26 8.44 7.99
C ASP A 43 -4.13 7.82 6.59
N ILE A 44 -4.25 8.65 5.55
CA ILE A 44 -4.04 8.30 4.16
C ILE A 44 -3.39 9.46 3.40
N ALA A 45 -2.54 9.14 2.43
CA ALA A 45 -2.06 10.11 1.43
C ALA A 45 -2.02 9.48 0.04
N TRP A 46 -2.28 10.30 -0.97
CA TRP A 46 -2.36 9.87 -2.37
C TRP A 46 -1.26 10.54 -3.17
N PHE A 47 -0.60 9.78 -4.03
CA PHE A 47 0.47 10.27 -4.89
C PHE A 47 0.28 9.82 -6.33
N SER A 48 0.71 10.68 -7.25
CA SER A 48 0.86 10.33 -8.66
C SER A 48 2.03 9.34 -8.83
N PRO A 49 2.17 8.68 -9.99
CA PRO A 49 3.34 7.85 -10.27
C PRO A 49 4.67 8.61 -10.17
N ALA A 50 4.66 9.94 -10.31
CA ALA A 50 5.84 10.78 -10.14
C ALA A 50 6.25 11.00 -8.66
N GLY A 51 5.46 10.51 -7.70
CA GLY A 51 5.69 10.69 -6.27
C GLY A 51 5.17 12.03 -5.73
N GLU A 52 4.34 12.74 -6.50
CA GLU A 52 3.76 14.03 -6.11
C GLU A 52 2.39 13.84 -5.46
N HIS A 53 2.10 14.63 -4.43
CA HIS A 53 0.79 14.61 -3.77
C HIS A 53 -0.34 14.90 -4.74
N MET A 54 -1.38 14.06 -4.72
CA MET A 54 -2.59 14.29 -5.51
C MET A 54 -3.58 15.13 -4.72
N GLY A 55 -3.91 16.30 -5.26
CA GLY A 55 -5.03 17.13 -4.84
C GLY A 55 -6.33 16.69 -5.51
N HIS A 56 -7.42 17.42 -5.25
CA HIS A 56 -8.73 17.12 -5.83
C HIS A 56 -8.73 17.14 -7.37
N ASP A 57 -8.02 18.10 -7.98
CA ASP A 57 -8.01 18.31 -9.42
C ASP A 57 -7.29 17.18 -10.19
N ASP A 58 -6.32 16.52 -9.55
CA ASP A 58 -5.54 15.42 -10.14
C ASP A 58 -6.38 14.16 -10.39
N TRP A 59 -7.52 14.04 -9.71
CA TRP A 59 -8.47 12.93 -9.89
C TRP A 59 -9.36 13.06 -11.12
N SER A 60 -9.45 14.26 -11.70
CA SER A 60 -10.39 14.56 -12.79
C SER A 60 -10.00 13.89 -14.13
N GLY A 61 -8.74 13.48 -14.29
CA GLY A 61 -8.23 12.86 -15.49
C GLY A 61 -7.79 11.42 -15.27
N HIS A 62 -8.70 10.44 -15.44
CA HIS A 62 -8.41 9.00 -15.57
C HIS A 62 -7.12 8.52 -14.89
N ALA A 63 -6.97 8.75 -13.58
CA ALA A 63 -5.78 8.34 -12.85
C ALA A 63 -5.75 6.80 -12.78
N ARG A 64 -5.16 6.17 -13.80
CA ARG A 64 -5.04 4.70 -13.93
C ARG A 64 -3.93 4.13 -13.06
N SER A 65 -3.01 4.99 -12.63
CA SER A 65 -1.82 4.58 -11.91
C SER A 65 -1.58 5.54 -10.75
N ILE A 66 -1.54 5.00 -9.53
CA ILE A 66 -1.49 5.79 -8.28
C ILE A 66 -0.69 5.06 -7.20
N THR A 67 -0.13 5.82 -6.29
CA THR A 67 0.42 5.30 -5.03
C THR A 67 -0.44 5.79 -3.87
N VAL A 68 -0.78 4.87 -2.97
CA VAL A 68 -1.53 5.15 -1.74
C VAL A 68 -0.63 4.87 -0.56
N PHE A 69 -0.40 5.86 0.28
CA PHE A 69 0.17 5.67 1.61
C PHE A 69 -0.95 5.48 2.62
N VAL A 70 -0.82 4.49 3.48
CA VAL A 70 -1.75 4.23 4.58
C VAL A 70 -0.96 4.22 5.88
N ASN A 71 -1.36 5.08 6.82
CA ASN A 71 -0.64 5.27 8.08
C ASN A 71 -1.19 4.34 9.17
N GLY A 72 -0.36 3.38 9.60
CA GLY A 72 -0.68 2.46 10.70
C GLY A 72 -0.66 3.12 12.08
N GLU A 73 -0.05 4.29 12.22
CA GLU A 73 0.04 5.05 13.47
C GLU A 73 -1.15 6.00 13.67
N ALA A 74 -1.91 6.29 12.61
CA ALA A 74 -3.06 7.18 12.62
C ALA A 74 -4.39 6.42 12.52
N ILE A 75 -4.47 5.26 13.19
CA ILE A 75 -5.73 4.53 13.36
C ILE A 75 -6.54 5.20 14.48
N THR A 76 -7.66 5.81 14.10
CA THR A 76 -8.46 6.61 15.03
C THR A 76 -9.37 5.76 15.91
N GLU A 77 -9.66 4.52 15.52
CA GLU A 77 -10.53 3.65 16.29
C GLU A 77 -9.78 2.87 17.37
N PRO A 78 -10.22 2.96 18.63
CA PRO A 78 -9.67 2.12 19.69
C PRO A 78 -10.20 0.68 19.57
N ASP A 79 -9.51 -0.24 20.25
CA ASP A 79 -9.92 -1.63 20.37
C ASP A 79 -11.17 -1.81 21.26
N MET A 80 -11.58 -3.06 21.51
CA MET A 80 -12.75 -3.34 22.37
C MET A 80 -12.57 -2.90 23.83
N ARG A 81 -11.35 -2.59 24.26
CA ARG A 81 -11.00 -2.14 25.61
C ARG A 81 -10.83 -0.62 25.68
N GLY A 82 -10.89 0.07 24.54
CA GLY A 82 -10.68 1.51 24.46
C GLY A 82 -9.22 1.90 24.23
N GLU A 83 -8.33 0.94 23.97
CA GLU A 83 -6.90 1.20 23.79
C GLU A 83 -6.58 1.62 22.34
N PRO A 84 -5.58 2.49 22.13
CA PRO A 84 -5.11 2.83 20.79
C PRO A 84 -4.69 1.58 20.00
N VAL A 85 -5.09 1.53 18.74
CA VAL A 85 -4.64 0.49 17.80
C VAL A 85 -3.51 1.07 16.98
N LEU A 86 -2.39 0.36 16.92
CA LEU A 86 -1.26 0.68 16.04
C LEU A 86 -1.04 -0.48 15.07
N ASP A 87 -0.48 -0.15 13.93
CA ASP A 87 -0.09 -1.10 12.89
C ASP A 87 1.15 -0.56 12.15
N ASP A 88 1.70 -1.37 11.26
CA ASP A 88 2.67 -0.89 10.29
C ASP A 88 2.03 0.06 9.27
N SER A 89 2.84 0.92 8.66
CA SER A 89 2.44 1.81 7.57
C SER A 89 2.81 1.20 6.22
N PHE A 90 2.00 1.44 5.20
CA PHE A 90 2.14 0.77 3.90
C PHE A 90 2.10 1.74 2.72
N LEU A 91 2.78 1.38 1.63
CA LEU A 91 2.53 1.90 0.30
C LEU A 91 1.84 0.84 -0.55
N LEU A 92 0.81 1.25 -1.26
CA LEU A 92 0.11 0.45 -2.25
C LEU A 92 0.25 1.15 -3.60
N LEU A 93 0.98 0.52 -4.51
CA LEU A 93 1.16 1.01 -5.88
C LEU A 93 0.22 0.22 -6.77
N PHE A 94 -0.62 0.93 -7.52
CA PHE A 94 -1.54 0.35 -8.48
C PHE A 94 -1.18 0.84 -9.88
N ASN A 95 -0.93 -0.07 -10.81
CA ASN A 95 -0.88 0.24 -12.23
C ASN A 95 -2.03 -0.45 -12.96
N ALA A 96 -3.13 0.27 -13.19
CA ALA A 96 -4.25 -0.21 -13.99
C ALA A 96 -4.16 0.21 -15.46
N ASP A 97 -3.02 0.77 -15.89
CA ASP A 97 -2.76 1.05 -17.30
C ASP A 97 -2.37 -0.22 -18.07
N HIS A 98 -2.48 -0.15 -19.40
CA HIS A 98 -2.09 -1.21 -20.32
C HIS A 98 -0.58 -1.21 -20.62
N ASP A 99 0.13 -0.17 -20.20
CA ASP A 99 1.57 -0.04 -20.34
C ASP A 99 2.29 -0.15 -18.99
N ASP A 100 3.59 -0.48 -19.05
CA ASP A 100 4.46 -0.42 -17.88
C ASP A 100 4.65 1.04 -17.45
N VAL A 101 4.53 1.30 -16.15
CA VAL A 101 4.62 2.64 -15.58
C VAL A 101 5.76 2.69 -14.57
N LYS A 102 6.57 3.74 -14.66
CA LYS A 102 7.60 4.03 -13.66
C LYS A 102 6.99 4.80 -12.51
N PHE A 103 7.12 4.26 -11.30
CA PHE A 103 6.71 4.90 -10.06
C PHE A 103 7.94 5.45 -9.34
N ARG A 104 7.77 6.57 -8.65
CA ARG A 104 8.71 7.08 -7.65
C ARG A 104 8.05 6.99 -6.28
N LEU A 105 8.74 6.39 -5.31
CA LEU A 105 8.23 6.29 -3.94
C LEU A 105 8.14 7.69 -3.29
N PRO A 106 7.27 7.89 -2.28
CA PRO A 106 7.17 9.16 -1.58
C PRO A 106 8.47 9.58 -0.85
N PRO A 107 8.57 10.86 -0.47
CA PRO A 107 9.69 11.38 0.32
C PRO A 107 9.86 10.67 1.66
N ALA A 108 11.07 10.75 2.22
CA ALA A 108 11.46 10.09 3.47
C ALA A 108 10.57 10.41 4.69
N ALA A 109 9.83 11.53 4.66
CA ALA A 109 8.84 11.84 5.68
C ALA A 109 7.81 10.71 5.86
N TYR A 110 7.45 9.98 4.79
CA TYR A 110 6.50 8.86 4.83
C TYR A 110 7.15 7.53 5.24
N GLY A 111 8.48 7.45 5.18
CA GLY A 111 9.26 6.25 5.45
C GLY A 111 10.60 6.27 4.70
N GLU A 112 11.69 6.03 5.42
CA GLU A 112 13.05 6.03 4.86
C GLU A 112 13.35 4.79 4.01
N ALA A 113 12.74 3.65 4.35
CA ALA A 113 12.90 2.39 3.65
C ALA A 113 11.61 1.57 3.63
N TRP A 114 11.48 0.70 2.63
CA TRP A 114 10.27 -0.01 2.27
C TRP A 114 10.56 -1.48 1.91
N THR A 115 9.96 -2.40 2.65
CA THR A 115 10.09 -3.85 2.45
C THR A 115 8.93 -4.39 1.64
N TYR A 116 9.17 -5.37 0.78
CA TYR A 116 8.13 -5.99 -0.05
C TYR A 116 7.22 -6.92 0.76
N GLU A 117 5.91 -6.75 0.62
CA GLU A 117 4.90 -7.63 1.25
C GLU A 117 4.07 -8.41 0.24
N ILE A 118 3.64 -7.77 -0.85
CA ILE A 118 2.83 -8.40 -1.91
C ILE A 118 3.25 -7.81 -3.25
N ASP A 119 3.48 -8.67 -4.26
CA ASP A 119 3.66 -8.26 -5.65
C ASP A 119 2.81 -9.20 -6.54
N THR A 120 1.92 -8.64 -7.37
CA THR A 120 1.08 -9.47 -8.25
C THR A 120 1.86 -10.05 -9.44
N ASN A 121 3.08 -9.58 -9.70
CA ASN A 121 3.96 -10.13 -10.74
C ASN A 121 4.88 -11.23 -10.23
N GLU A 122 5.11 -11.31 -8.91
CA GLU A 122 6.09 -12.18 -8.30
C GLU A 122 5.57 -12.71 -6.96
N VAL A 123 5.35 -14.02 -6.88
CA VAL A 123 4.72 -14.66 -5.70
C VAL A 123 5.65 -14.63 -4.47
N ASP A 124 6.96 -14.75 -4.69
CA ASP A 124 7.96 -14.75 -3.63
C ASP A 124 8.74 -13.43 -3.63
N VAL A 125 8.61 -12.68 -2.53
CA VAL A 125 9.25 -11.38 -2.36
C VAL A 125 10.22 -11.36 -1.18
N THR A 126 10.46 -12.53 -0.56
CA THR A 126 11.09 -12.64 0.77
C THR A 126 12.57 -12.23 0.75
N ASP A 127 13.26 -12.45 -0.37
CA ASP A 127 14.70 -12.15 -0.53
C ASP A 127 14.96 -10.81 -1.24
N ARG A 128 13.93 -9.96 -1.40
CA ARG A 128 14.08 -8.67 -2.07
C ARG A 128 14.63 -7.62 -1.10
N GLU A 129 15.70 -6.97 -1.52
CA GLU A 129 16.29 -5.84 -0.79
C GLU A 129 15.26 -4.70 -0.61
N PRO A 130 15.23 -4.04 0.56
CA PRO A 130 14.36 -2.90 0.79
C PRO A 130 14.64 -1.74 -0.19
N LEU A 131 13.58 -1.03 -0.56
CA LEU A 131 13.66 0.19 -1.36
C LEU A 131 13.83 1.40 -0.45
N ALA A 132 14.72 2.32 -0.79
CA ALA A 132 14.80 3.62 -0.12
C ALA A 132 13.62 4.52 -0.47
N ALA A 133 13.38 5.55 0.34
CA ALA A 133 12.53 6.68 -0.03
C ALA A 133 12.91 7.21 -1.42
N GLU A 134 11.93 7.68 -2.18
CA GLU A 134 12.12 8.23 -3.53
C GLU A 134 12.75 7.27 -4.57
N ALA A 135 12.91 5.97 -4.23
CA ALA A 135 13.36 4.97 -5.19
C ALA A 135 12.38 4.87 -6.38
N GLU A 136 12.92 4.53 -7.54
CA GLU A 136 12.11 4.28 -8.74
C GLU A 136 11.79 2.78 -8.86
N VAL A 137 10.53 2.46 -9.12
CA VAL A 137 10.03 1.09 -9.31
C VAL A 137 9.29 1.00 -10.63
N MET A 138 9.66 0.02 -11.46
CA MET A 138 8.92 -0.28 -12.68
C MET A 138 7.76 -1.23 -12.36
N MET A 139 6.53 -0.76 -12.55
CA MET A 139 5.32 -1.56 -12.40
C MET A 139 4.83 -2.02 -13.76
N ARG A 140 4.64 -3.34 -13.93
CA ARG A 140 4.05 -3.88 -15.16
C ARG A 140 2.61 -3.41 -15.35
N ALA A 141 2.13 -3.44 -16.59
CA ALA A 141 0.72 -3.25 -16.89
C ALA A 141 -0.17 -4.18 -16.03
N HIS A 142 -1.28 -3.65 -15.51
CA HIS A 142 -2.26 -4.39 -14.67
C HIS A 142 -1.66 -5.07 -13.43
N ALA A 143 -0.76 -4.38 -12.72
CA ALA A 143 -0.09 -4.91 -11.54
C ALA A 143 -0.32 -4.07 -10.28
N MET A 144 -0.16 -4.72 -9.12
CA MET A 144 -0.17 -4.09 -7.81
C MET A 144 1.05 -4.54 -6.99
N LEU A 145 1.59 -3.59 -6.23
CA LEU A 145 2.68 -3.82 -5.27
C LEU A 145 2.30 -3.23 -3.91
N VAL A 146 2.53 -3.99 -2.85
CA VAL A 146 2.38 -3.55 -1.46
C VAL A 146 3.74 -3.59 -0.78
N LEU A 147 4.12 -2.44 -0.22
CA LEU A 147 5.34 -2.27 0.55
C LEU A 147 4.98 -1.88 1.98
N ARG A 148 5.75 -2.38 2.94
CA ARG A 148 5.66 -2.01 4.36
C ARG A 148 6.81 -1.10 4.72
N ARG A 149 6.54 -0.05 5.49
CA ARG A 149 7.57 0.85 6.03
C ARG A 149 8.50 0.03 6.93
N ALA A 150 9.81 0.08 6.66
CA ALA A 150 10.79 -0.50 7.56
C ALA A 150 10.84 0.34 8.85
N GLY A 151 10.91 -0.35 10.00
CA GLY A 151 10.98 0.27 11.33
C GLY A 151 12.38 0.77 11.69
#